data_AF-A0ABD6EG13-F1
#
_entry.id   AF-A0ABD6EG13-F1
#
_cell.length_a   1.000
_cell.length_b   1.000
_cell.length_c   1.000
_cell.angle_alpha   90.00
_cell.angle_beta   90.00
_cell.angle_gamma   90.00
#
_symmetry.space_group_name_H-M   'P 1'
#
loop_
_entity.id
_entity.type
_entity.pdbx_description
1 polymer ?
#
loop_
_entity_poly.entity_id
_entity_poly.type
_entity_poly.pdbx_seq_one_letter_code
_entity_poly.pdbx_strand_id
1 'polypeptide(L)'
;MMTEPLISMLENLLDYILNYQITDDNLRRTYKRVIGKEISKDVAKELIEKAKPQFKESTLKDIKNLISNDKIDEKIRQLKEIIGRQTVDSHTKKGWRPAGMPQVDCYAHIRPLYMEHEEFLTNFKQSLERDIERKKKKLESLHSKLEMMVFNGCSVEEHSQNASPRKP
;
A
#
# COMPACT_ATOMS: atom_id res chain seq x y z
N MET A 1 -20.73 -10.32 9.10
CA MET A 1 -19.83 -9.86 10.17
C MET A 1 -18.52 -10.65 10.04
N MET A 2 -17.35 -10.01 9.99
CA MET A 2 -16.09 -10.68 9.59
C MET A 2 -15.32 -11.31 10.78
N THR A 3 -15.63 -10.93 12.01
CA THR A 3 -15.03 -11.47 13.24
C THR A 3 -15.85 -12.53 13.95
N GLU A 4 -17.03 -12.89 13.41
CA GLU A 4 -17.83 -14.03 13.91
C GLU A 4 -17.00 -15.31 14.05
N PRO A 5 -16.10 -15.68 13.12
CA PRO A 5 -15.26 -16.87 13.28
C PRO A 5 -14.23 -16.74 14.42
N LEU A 6 -13.65 -15.55 14.62
CA LEU A 6 -12.66 -15.31 15.68
C LEU A 6 -13.34 -15.31 17.05
N ILE A 7 -14.46 -14.60 17.16
CA ILE A 7 -15.26 -14.53 18.39
C ILE A 7 -15.78 -15.93 18.74
N SER A 8 -16.33 -16.67 17.77
CA SER A 8 -16.79 -18.03 17.99
C SER A 8 -15.67 -18.98 18.42
N MET A 9 -14.48 -18.88 17.82
CA MET A 9 -13.31 -19.66 18.25
C MET A 9 -12.91 -19.33 19.69
N LEU A 10 -12.89 -18.05 20.07
CA LEU A 10 -12.55 -17.61 21.42
C LEU A 10 -13.62 -18.03 22.44
N GLU A 11 -14.89 -17.96 22.07
CA GLU A 11 -16.01 -18.46 22.88
C GLU A 11 -15.87 -19.96 23.16
N ASN A 12 -15.59 -20.75 22.12
CA ASN A 12 -15.38 -22.19 22.26
C ASN A 12 -14.16 -22.52 23.14
N LEU A 13 -13.06 -21.78 22.99
CA LEU A 13 -11.86 -21.96 23.81
C LEU A 13 -12.12 -21.58 25.28
N LEU A 14 -12.88 -20.52 25.51
CA LEU A 14 -13.29 -20.10 26.84
C LEU A 14 -14.19 -21.15 27.50
N ASP A 15 -15.16 -21.70 26.75
CA ASP A 15 -16.00 -22.80 27.22
C ASP A 15 -15.20 -24.05 27.55
N TYR A 16 -14.21 -24.40 26.72
CA TYR A 16 -13.30 -25.51 26.99
C TYR A 16 -12.52 -25.30 28.30
N ILE A 17 -11.93 -24.12 28.51
CA ILE A 17 -11.18 -23.80 29.73
C ILE A 17 -12.09 -23.87 30.95
N LEU A 18 -13.26 -23.23 30.89
CA LEU A 18 -14.21 -23.20 31.99
C LEU A 18 -14.67 -24.62 32.36
N ASN A 19 -14.96 -25.47 31.37
CA ASN A 19 -15.49 -26.81 31.63
C ASN A 19 -14.42 -27.79 32.10
N TYR A 20 -13.19 -27.67 31.61
CA TYR A 20 -12.14 -28.65 31.89
C TYR A 20 -11.24 -28.27 33.07
N GLN A 21 -10.96 -26.98 33.26
CA GLN A 21 -10.03 -26.51 34.30
C GLN A 21 -10.77 -26.09 35.58
N ILE A 22 -11.93 -25.46 35.44
CA ILE A 22 -12.72 -24.97 36.58
C ILE A 22 -13.76 -26.02 36.97
N THR A 23 -13.29 -27.04 37.69
CA THR A 23 -14.11 -28.11 38.27
C THR A 23 -14.18 -27.99 39.79
N ASP A 24 -15.24 -28.54 40.40
CA ASP A 24 -15.42 -28.54 41.85
C ASP A 24 -14.27 -29.25 42.56
N ASP A 25 -13.75 -30.33 41.97
CA ASP A 25 -12.58 -31.03 42.50
C ASP A 25 -11.31 -30.17 42.46
N ASN A 26 -11.05 -29.46 41.37
CA ASN A 26 -9.88 -28.59 41.27
C ASN A 26 -9.98 -27.40 42.24
N LEU A 27 -11.18 -26.82 42.37
CA LEU A 27 -11.44 -25.74 43.32
C LEU A 27 -11.21 -26.22 44.76
N ARG A 28 -11.79 -27.37 45.14
CA ARG A 28 -11.63 -27.96 46.47
C ARG A 28 -10.17 -28.26 46.81
N ARG A 29 -9.43 -28.88 45.88
CA ARG A 29 -8.00 -29.17 46.05
C ARG A 29 -7.19 -27.88 46.22
N THR A 30 -7.46 -26.87 45.41
CA THR A 30 -6.74 -25.59 45.46
C THR A 30 -7.06 -24.84 46.74
N TYR A 31 -8.33 -24.79 47.14
CA TYR A 31 -8.76 -24.15 48.37
C TYR A 31 -8.14 -24.81 49.61
N LYS A 32 -8.14 -26.16 49.69
CA LYS A 32 -7.46 -26.89 50.77
C LYS A 32 -5.95 -26.59 50.81
N ARG A 33 -5.31 -26.48 49.65
CA ARG A 33 -3.88 -26.18 49.55
C ARG A 33 -3.54 -24.75 50.01
N VAL A 34 -4.35 -23.77 49.63
CA VAL A 34 -4.06 -22.35 49.88
C VAL A 34 -4.57 -21.88 51.24
N ILE A 35 -5.77 -22.30 51.64
CA ILE A 35 -6.46 -21.84 52.85
C ILE A 35 -6.32 -22.85 54.00
N GLY A 36 -5.93 -24.09 53.72
CA GLY A 36 -5.81 -25.15 54.73
C GLY A 36 -7.14 -25.72 55.21
N LYS A 37 -8.27 -25.28 54.66
CA LYS A 37 -9.63 -25.70 55.06
C LYS A 37 -10.29 -26.51 53.96
N GLU A 38 -11.18 -27.44 54.34
CA GLU A 38 -12.03 -28.15 53.39
C GLU A 38 -13.33 -27.38 53.15
N ILE A 39 -13.72 -27.30 51.87
CA ILE A 39 -15.04 -26.83 51.47
C ILE A 39 -15.88 -28.02 51.04
N SER A 40 -17.17 -27.98 51.35
CA SER A 40 -18.11 -29.01 50.92
C SER A 40 -18.26 -29.00 49.40
N LYS A 41 -18.63 -30.15 48.85
CA LYS A 41 -18.85 -30.31 47.40
C LYS A 41 -19.96 -29.39 46.89
N ASP A 42 -21.02 -29.22 47.68
CA ASP A 42 -22.17 -28.41 47.29
C ASP A 42 -21.83 -26.93 47.22
N VAL A 43 -21.07 -26.41 48.20
CA VAL A 43 -20.58 -25.02 48.18
C VAL A 43 -19.64 -24.78 47.00
N ALA A 44 -18.74 -25.73 46.72
CA ALA A 44 -17.83 -25.63 45.57
C ALA A 44 -18.59 -25.60 44.24
N LYS A 45 -19.62 -26.43 44.08
CA LYS A 45 -20.48 -26.46 42.89
C LYS A 45 -21.25 -25.16 42.73
N GLU A 46 -21.90 -24.68 43.78
CA GLU A 46 -22.67 -23.44 43.76
C GLU A 46 -21.80 -22.23 43.38
N LEU A 47 -20.58 -22.16 43.94
CA LEU A 47 -19.61 -21.10 43.61
C LEU A 47 -19.24 -21.13 42.12
N ILE A 48 -18.99 -22.33 41.58
CA ILE A 48 -18.62 -22.50 40.18
C ILE A 48 -19.78 -22.17 39.24
N GLU A 49 -21.00 -22.59 39.57
CA GLU A 49 -22.19 -22.28 38.76
C GLU A 49 -22.47 -20.79 38.68
N LYS A 50 -22.16 -20.02 39.72
CA LYS A 50 -22.27 -18.54 39.72
C LYS A 50 -21.09 -17.86 39.05
N ALA A 51 -19.87 -18.33 39.32
CA ALA A 51 -18.64 -17.68 38.84
C ALA A 51 -18.38 -17.91 37.35
N LYS A 52 -18.70 -19.10 36.81
CA LYS A 52 -18.44 -19.43 35.39
C LYS A 52 -19.16 -18.48 34.42
N PRO A 53 -20.49 -18.25 34.54
CA PRO A 53 -21.21 -17.34 33.65
C PRO A 53 -20.69 -15.90 33.77
N GLN A 54 -20.47 -15.42 34.99
CA GLN A 54 -19.98 -14.06 35.23
C GLN A 54 -18.58 -13.85 34.62
N PHE A 55 -17.68 -14.80 34.82
CA PHE A 55 -16.35 -14.76 34.22
C PHE A 55 -16.42 -14.83 32.69
N LYS A 56 -17.28 -15.70 32.15
CA LYS A 56 -17.47 -15.83 30.70
C LYS A 56 -17.94 -14.52 30.10
N GLU A 57 -19.00 -13.92 30.67
CA GLU A 57 -19.58 -12.68 30.19
C GLU A 57 -18.57 -11.52 30.23
N SER A 58 -17.87 -11.35 31.36
CA SER A 58 -16.85 -10.31 31.50
C SER A 58 -15.74 -10.47 30.47
N THR A 59 -15.21 -11.69 30.33
CA THR A 59 -14.11 -11.97 29.39
C THR A 59 -14.54 -11.74 27.94
N LEU A 60 -15.75 -12.17 27.56
CA LEU A 60 -16.26 -11.94 26.20
C LEU A 60 -16.51 -10.46 25.92
N LYS A 61 -16.97 -9.70 26.92
CA LYS A 61 -17.11 -8.25 26.81
C LYS A 61 -15.75 -7.59 26.57
N ASP A 62 -14.73 -7.99 27.32
CA ASP A 62 -13.37 -7.45 27.17
C ASP A 62 -12.77 -7.80 25.80
N ILE A 63 -12.96 -9.03 25.32
CA ILE A 63 -12.55 -9.46 23.97
C ILE A 63 -13.25 -8.61 22.89
N LYS A 64 -14.57 -8.41 23.00
CA LYS A 64 -15.32 -7.60 22.04
C LYS A 64 -14.85 -6.15 22.03
N ASN A 65 -14.57 -5.59 23.21
CA ASN A 65 -14.01 -4.25 23.34
C ASN A 65 -12.63 -4.16 22.68
N LEU A 66 -11.75 -5.14 22.90
CA LEU A 66 -10.42 -5.19 22.27
C LEU A 66 -10.52 -5.24 20.73
N ILE A 67 -11.38 -6.12 20.22
CA ILE A 67 -11.63 -6.26 18.77
C ILE A 67 -12.09 -4.92 18.16
N SER A 68 -13.00 -4.22 18.84
CA SER A 68 -13.52 -2.94 18.40
C SER A 68 -12.47 -1.82 18.48
N ASN A 69 -11.79 -1.68 19.63
CA ASN A 69 -10.79 -0.65 19.87
C ASN A 69 -9.61 -0.75 18.91
N ASP A 70 -9.11 -1.96 18.68
CA ASP A 70 -7.96 -2.20 17.79
C ASP A 70 -8.36 -2.31 16.31
N LYS A 71 -9.65 -2.13 16.01
CA LYS A 71 -10.24 -2.24 14.66
C LYS A 71 -9.84 -3.54 13.97
N ILE A 72 -9.88 -4.66 14.70
CA ILE A 72 -9.43 -5.97 14.21
C ILE A 72 -10.27 -6.41 13.00
N ASP A 73 -11.58 -6.16 13.01
CA ASP A 73 -12.48 -6.43 11.89
C ASP A 73 -11.98 -5.83 10.58
N GLU A 74 -11.59 -4.56 10.64
CA GLU A 74 -11.12 -3.80 9.48
C GLU A 74 -9.75 -4.30 9.01
N LYS A 75 -8.84 -4.61 9.94
CA LYS A 75 -7.54 -5.20 9.61
C LYS A 75 -7.68 -6.57 8.94
N ILE A 76 -8.59 -7.42 9.43
CA ILE A 76 -8.88 -8.73 8.82
C ILE A 76 -9.46 -8.55 7.42
N ARG A 77 -10.37 -7.59 7.23
CA ARG A 77 -10.93 -7.27 5.91
C ARG A 77 -9.84 -6.82 4.93
N GLN A 78 -8.98 -5.88 5.34
CA GLN A 78 -7.86 -5.40 4.53
C GLN A 78 -6.88 -6.53 4.19
N LEU A 79 -6.57 -7.40 5.15
CA LEU A 79 -5.68 -8.54 4.91
C LEU A 79 -6.25 -9.50 3.87
N LYS A 80 -7.55 -9.84 3.94
CA LYS A 80 -8.20 -10.68 2.93
C LYS A 80 -8.20 -10.02 1.55
N GLU A 81 -8.40 -8.71 1.50
CA GLU A 81 -8.32 -7.95 0.25
C GLU A 81 -6.91 -8.01 -0.36
N ILE A 82 -5.86 -7.85 0.45
CA ILE A 82 -4.46 -7.99 0.01
C ILE A 82 -4.20 -9.41 -0.51
N ILE A 83 -4.63 -10.45 0.23
CA ILE A 83 -4.47 -11.85 -0.18
C ILE A 83 -5.22 -12.13 -1.50
N GLY A 84 -6.46 -11.64 -1.62
CA GLY A 84 -7.28 -11.81 -2.83
C GLY A 84 -6.71 -11.08 -4.06
N ARG A 85 -5.98 -9.98 -3.87
CA ARG A 85 -5.24 -9.32 -4.96
C ARG A 85 -3.99 -10.10 -5.38
N GLN A 86 -3.37 -10.85 -4.47
CA GLN A 86 -2.12 -11.60 -4.74
C GLN A 86 -2.32 -12.88 -5.57
N THR A 87 -3.55 -13.37 -5.73
CA THR A 87 -3.84 -14.63 -6.44
C THR A 87 -3.81 -14.54 -7.96
N VAL A 88 -3.67 -13.36 -8.57
CA VAL A 88 -3.74 -13.24 -10.03
C VAL A 88 -2.39 -13.53 -10.73
N ASP A 89 -1.24 -13.30 -10.07
CA ASP A 89 0.09 -13.43 -10.72
C ASP A 89 1.15 -14.23 -9.93
N SER A 90 0.86 -14.72 -8.72
CA SER A 90 1.93 -15.05 -7.75
C SER A 90 2.01 -16.48 -7.19
N HIS A 91 1.19 -17.44 -7.65
CA HIS A 91 1.25 -18.82 -7.12
C HIS A 91 2.63 -19.50 -7.23
N THR A 92 3.56 -18.94 -8.02
CA THR A 92 4.92 -19.47 -8.24
C THR A 92 6.05 -18.58 -7.74
N LYS A 93 5.79 -17.36 -7.23
CA LYS A 93 6.83 -16.42 -6.78
C LYS A 93 6.67 -16.10 -5.30
N LYS A 94 7.69 -16.44 -4.49
CA LYS A 94 7.81 -15.95 -3.11
C LYS A 94 7.73 -14.42 -3.14
N GLY A 95 6.68 -13.86 -2.56
CA GLY A 95 6.53 -12.41 -2.45
C GLY A 95 7.69 -11.78 -1.68
N TRP A 96 8.00 -10.52 -1.99
CA TRP A 96 9.06 -9.78 -1.30
C TRP A 96 8.83 -9.77 0.22
N ARG A 97 9.93 -9.83 0.98
CA ARG A 97 9.97 -9.70 2.43
C ARG A 97 11.13 -8.77 2.80
N PRO A 98 10.98 -7.95 3.86
CA PRO A 98 12.05 -7.07 4.31
C PRO A 98 13.32 -7.88 4.63
N ALA A 99 14.47 -7.38 4.19
CA ALA A 99 15.77 -7.95 4.51
C ALA A 99 16.25 -7.54 5.91
N GLY A 100 15.57 -6.58 6.56
CA GLY A 100 16.00 -6.01 7.83
C GLY A 100 17.10 -4.96 7.66
N MET A 101 17.33 -4.51 6.42
CA MET A 101 18.30 -3.48 6.07
C MET A 101 17.53 -2.29 5.51
N PRO A 102 17.31 -1.22 6.30
CA PRO A 102 16.44 -0.11 5.90
C PRO A 102 16.79 0.49 4.54
N GLN A 103 18.09 0.60 4.22
CA GLN A 103 18.54 1.13 2.93
C GLN A 103 18.08 0.26 1.76
N VAL A 104 18.22 -1.07 1.88
CA VAL A 104 17.81 -2.02 0.84
C VAL A 104 16.29 -2.06 0.72
N ASP A 105 15.59 -2.09 1.86
CA ASP A 105 14.14 -2.19 1.91
C ASP A 105 13.48 -0.92 1.34
N CYS A 106 13.95 0.27 1.73
CA CYS A 106 13.49 1.54 1.18
C CYS A 106 13.82 1.66 -0.32
N TYR A 107 15.03 1.28 -0.73
CA TYR A 107 15.41 1.35 -2.14
C TYR A 107 14.54 0.43 -3.01
N ALA A 108 14.20 -0.77 -2.53
CA ALA A 108 13.31 -1.68 -3.26
C ALA A 108 11.93 -1.06 -3.55
N HIS A 109 11.41 -0.24 -2.63
CA HIS A 109 10.13 0.47 -2.81
C HIS A 109 10.23 1.72 -3.70
N ILE A 110 11.36 2.45 -3.64
CA ILE A 110 11.54 3.69 -4.39
C ILE A 110 11.99 3.43 -5.83
N ARG A 111 12.71 2.32 -6.07
CA ARG A 111 13.31 2.01 -7.37
C ARG A 111 12.31 2.03 -8.53
N PRO A 112 11.10 1.44 -8.46
CA PRO A 112 10.14 1.52 -9.57
C PRO A 112 9.79 2.96 -9.96
N LEU A 113 9.57 3.84 -8.97
CA LEU A 113 9.28 5.26 -9.20
C LEU A 113 10.47 6.00 -9.81
N TYR A 114 11.68 5.65 -9.38
CA TYR A 114 12.91 6.21 -9.95
C TYR A 114 13.06 5.84 -11.43
N MET A 115 12.82 4.57 -11.78
CA MET A 115 12.89 4.11 -13.16
C MET A 115 11.82 4.77 -14.05
N GLU A 116 10.60 4.94 -13.55
CA GLU A 116 9.53 5.66 -14.26
C GLU A 116 9.91 7.13 -14.51
N HIS A 117 10.51 7.79 -13.53
CA HIS A 117 11.01 9.15 -13.69
C HIS A 117 12.16 9.23 -14.71
N GLU A 118 13.10 8.29 -14.68
CA GLU A 118 14.22 8.23 -15.63
C GLU A 118 13.72 8.05 -17.07
N GLU A 119 12.73 7.18 -17.27
CA GLU A 119 12.07 6.98 -18.56
C GLU A 119 11.38 8.28 -19.03
N PHE A 120 10.64 8.94 -18.15
CA PHE A 120 10.01 10.23 -18.46
C PHE A 120 11.02 11.28 -18.91
N LEU A 121 12.13 11.45 -18.19
CA LEU A 121 13.17 12.42 -18.54
C LEU A 121 13.82 12.11 -19.87
N THR A 122 14.05 10.82 -20.16
CA THR A 122 14.59 10.36 -21.43
C THR A 122 13.66 10.73 -22.58
N ASN A 123 12.37 10.43 -22.44
CA ASN A 123 11.35 10.78 -23.44
C ASN A 123 11.22 12.30 -23.61
N PHE A 124 11.29 13.05 -22.52
CA PHE A 124 11.24 14.51 -22.55
C PHE A 124 12.44 15.11 -23.29
N LYS A 125 13.66 14.62 -23.02
CA LYS A 125 14.88 15.03 -23.72
C LYS A 125 14.76 14.78 -25.22
N GLN A 126 14.33 13.58 -25.63
CA GLN A 126 14.13 13.25 -27.05
C GLN A 126 13.07 14.14 -27.71
N SER A 127 12.04 14.58 -26.96
CA SER A 127 11.05 15.55 -27.45
C SER A 127 11.71 16.90 -27.75
N LEU A 128 12.51 17.41 -26.82
CA LEU A 128 13.22 18.68 -26.97
C LEU A 128 14.22 18.65 -28.14
N GLU A 129 14.96 17.56 -28.30
CA GLU A 129 15.89 17.37 -29.42
C GLU A 129 15.17 17.42 -30.76
N ARG A 130 14.01 16.76 -30.88
CA ARG A 130 13.17 16.83 -32.08
C ARG A 130 12.64 18.23 -32.37
N ASP A 131 12.32 19.00 -31.33
CA ASP A 131 11.84 20.37 -31.48
C ASP A 131 12.97 21.33 -31.88
N ILE A 132 14.17 21.17 -31.33
CA ILE A 132 15.36 21.93 -31.73
C ILE A 132 15.67 21.65 -33.19
N GLU A 133 15.67 20.39 -33.61
CA GLU A 133 15.95 20.00 -34.99
C GLU A 133 14.93 20.60 -35.97
N ARG A 134 13.64 20.56 -35.61
CA ARG A 134 12.58 21.23 -36.39
C ARG A 134 12.80 22.74 -36.49
N LYS A 135 13.19 23.40 -35.40
CA LYS A 135 13.47 24.85 -35.38
C LYS A 135 14.72 25.20 -36.21
N LYS A 136 15.78 24.39 -36.16
CA LYS A 136 16.99 24.57 -36.97
C LYS A 136 16.68 24.49 -38.47
N LYS A 137 16.01 23.42 -38.91
CA LYS A 137 15.59 23.28 -40.32
C LYS A 137 14.73 24.43 -40.80
N LYS A 138 13.82 24.92 -39.94
CA LYS A 138 13.00 26.10 -40.26
C LYS A 138 13.87 27.35 -40.42
N LEU A 139 14.83 27.58 -39.53
CA LEU A 139 15.77 28.69 -39.61
C LEU A 139 16.63 28.64 -40.88
N GLU A 140 17.19 27.47 -41.21
CA GLU A 140 17.94 27.26 -42.45
C GLU A 140 17.09 27.56 -43.69
N SER A 141 15.84 27.08 -43.73
CA SER A 141 14.94 27.38 -44.84
C SER A 141 14.61 28.87 -44.99
N LEU A 142 14.53 29.60 -43.87
CA LEU A 142 14.29 31.04 -43.87
C LEU A 142 15.54 31.79 -44.32
N HIS A 143 16.72 31.35 -43.88
CA HIS A 143 18.00 31.91 -44.31
C HIS A 143 18.18 31.78 -45.83
N SER A 144 17.99 30.58 -46.39
CA SER A 144 18.09 30.37 -47.84
C SER A 144 17.07 31.19 -48.62
N LYS A 145 15.83 31.34 -48.11
CA LYS A 145 14.84 32.23 -48.74
C LYS A 145 15.30 33.68 -48.74
N LEU A 146 15.89 34.15 -47.64
CA LEU A 146 16.36 35.51 -47.50
C LEU A 146 17.56 35.78 -48.43
N GLU A 147 18.51 34.85 -48.51
CA GLU A 147 19.63 34.90 -49.47
C GLU A 147 19.13 34.99 -50.91
N MET A 148 18.16 34.16 -51.29
CA MET A 148 17.55 34.21 -52.63
C MET A 148 16.84 35.54 -52.89
N MET A 149 16.14 36.10 -51.90
CA MET A 149 15.49 37.42 -52.03
C MET A 149 16.51 38.55 -52.19
N VAL A 150 17.61 38.53 -51.43
CA VAL A 150 18.69 39.52 -51.54
C VAL A 150 19.38 39.42 -52.90
N PHE A 151 19.71 38.20 -53.35
CA PHE A 151 20.31 37.98 -54.67
C PHE A 151 19.42 38.49 -55.80
N ASN A 152 18.13 38.14 -55.77
CA ASN A 152 17.16 38.62 -56.77
C ASN A 152 16.93 40.14 -56.69
N GLY A 153 16.94 40.73 -55.49
CA GLY A 153 16.84 42.17 -55.28
C GLY A 153 18.00 42.95 -55.89
N CYS A 154 19.24 42.49 -55.67
CA CYS A 154 20.44 43.07 -56.29
C CYS A 154 20.38 42.97 -57.82
N SER A 155 19.92 41.84 -58.38
CA SER A 155 19.75 41.71 -59.84
C SER A 155 18.72 42.69 -60.41
N VAL A 156 17.63 42.99 -59.67
CA VAL A 156 16.61 43.96 -60.12
C VAL A 156 17.13 45.40 -60.06
N GLU A 157 17.95 45.75 -59.07
CA GLU A 157 18.59 47.08 -58.99
C GLU A 157 19.60 47.31 -60.12
N GLU A 158 20.40 46.30 -60.49
CA GLU A 158 21.31 46.36 -61.64
C GLU A 158 20.57 46.55 -62.98
N HIS A 159 19.40 45.92 -63.13
CA HIS A 159 18.57 46.08 -64.34
C HIS A 159 17.86 47.45 -64.36
N SER A 160 17.51 48.01 -63.19
CA SER A 160 16.89 49.34 -63.09
C SER A 160 17.89 50.47 -63.36
N GLN A 161 19.15 50.33 -62.93
CA GLN A 161 20.21 51.33 -63.21
C GLN A 161 20.59 51.37 -64.71
N ASN A 162 20.52 50.23 -65.41
CA ASN A 162 20.77 50.14 -66.85
C ASN A 162 19.58 50.61 -67.72
N ALA A 163 18.39 50.82 -67.13
CA ALA A 163 17.19 51.29 -67.81
C ALA A 163 16.96 52.81 -67.67
N SER A 164 17.87 53.56 -67.06
CA SER A 164 17.75 55.02 -66.98
C SER A 164 17.89 55.66 -68.37
N PRO A 165 16.88 56.40 -68.87
CA PRO A 165 16.92 56.95 -70.21
C PRO A 165 17.94 58.09 -70.29
N ARG A 166 18.84 58.03 -71.27
CA ARG A 166 19.61 59.21 -71.71
C ARG A 166 18.60 60.30 -72.08
N LYS A 167 18.54 61.35 -71.28
CA LYS A 167 17.79 62.58 -71.57
C LYS A 167 18.36 63.26 -72.83
N PRO A 168 17.52 64.03 -73.54
CA PRO A 168 17.48 64.13 -75.00
C PRO A 168 18.69 64.78 -75.65
#